data_AF-A0A382JAW1-F1
#
_entry.id   AF-A0A382JAW1-F1
#
_cell.length_a   1.000
_cell.length_b   1.000
_cell.length_c   1.000
_cell.angle_alpha   90.00
_cell.angle_beta   90.00
_cell.angle_gamma   90.00
#
_symmetry.space_group_name_H-M   'P 1'
#
loop_
_entity.id
_entity.type
_entity.pdbx_description
1 polymer ?
#
loop_
_entity_poly.entity_id
_entity_poly.type
_entity_poly.pdbx_seq_one_letter_code
_entity_poly.pdbx_strand_id
1 'polypeptide(L)' 'MIETVFALLLIVDHEIKEHLIQPTLSQCLKGKRIAMRDKKTTDRVIYQCIKSKAQIEVYMGEKKITALILE' A
#
# COMPACT_ATOMS: atom_id res chain seq x y z
N MET A 1 -16.34 3.65 -3.40
CA MET A 1 -16.41 2.94 -4.70
C MET A 1 -15.48 1.72 -4.66
N ILE A 2 -15.82 0.63 -5.35
CA ILE A 2 -14.97 -0.58 -5.39
C ILE A 2 -14.18 -0.56 -6.69
N GLU A 3 -12.85 -0.53 -6.59
CA GLU A 3 -11.95 -0.54 -7.74
C GLU A 3 -10.77 -1.49 -7.48
N THR A 4 -10.15 -1.98 -8.55
CA THR A 4 -8.88 -2.70 -8.44
C THR A 4 -7.77 -1.67 -8.30
N VAL A 5 -7.05 -1.71 -7.19
CA VAL A 5 -5.97 -0.77 -6.89
C VAL A 5 -4.63 -1.46 -6.75
N PHE A 6 -3.58 -0.68 -6.97
CA PHE A 6 -2.23 -1.03 -6.57
C PHE A 6 -1.90 -0.20 -5.33
N ALA A 7 -1.67 -0.86 -4.20
CA ALA A 7 -1.37 -0.17 -2.94
C ALA A 7 -0.01 -0.59 -2.42
N LEU A 8 0.78 0.41 -2.03
CA LEU A 8 1.99 0.20 -1.25
C LEU A 8 1.61 0.30 0.23
N LEU A 9 1.71 -0.82 0.94
CA LEU A 9 1.44 -0.93 2.37
C LEU A 9 2.73 -0.84 3.15
N LEU A 10 2.69 -0.05 4.22
CA LEU A 10 3.63 -0.07 5.32
C LEU A 10 3.03 -0.94 6.42
N ILE A 11 3.67 -2.06 6.71
CA ILE A 11 3.26 -2.99 7.75
C ILE A 11 4.31 -2.93 8.87
N VAL A 12 3.88 -2.68 10.10
CA VAL A 12 4.74 -2.68 11.29
C VAL A 12 4.13 -3.61 12.31
N ASP A 13 4.90 -4.57 12.81
CA ASP A 13 4.43 -5.58 13.78
C ASP A 13 3.12 -6.29 13.35
N HIS A 14 2.99 -6.60 12.05
CA HIS A 14 1.82 -7.22 11.41
C HIS A 14 0.56 -6.34 11.29
N GLU A 15 0.64 -5.06 11.66
CA GLU A 15 -0.42 -4.08 11.42
C GLU A 15 -0.10 -3.20 10.22
N ILE A 16 -1.09 -2.95 9.37
CA ILE A 16 -0.99 -1.95 8.31
C ILE A 16 -1.04 -0.57 8.98
N LYS A 17 0.08 0.14 8.99
CA LYS A 17 0.17 1.50 9.54
C LYS A 17 -0.15 2.57 8.51
N GLU A 18 0.34 2.39 7.28
CA GLU A 18 0.11 3.33 6.19
C GLU A 18 -0.13 2.60 4.87
N HIS A 19 -0.85 3.27 3.98
CA HIS A 19 -1.14 2.79 2.64
C HIS A 19 -1.12 3.95 1.66
N LEU A 20 -0.50 3.72 0.51
CA LEU A 20 -0.45 4.70 -0.57
C LEU A 20 -0.89 4.05 -1.86
N ILE A 21 -1.95 4.59 -2.47
CA ILE A 21 -2.48 4.12 -3.75
C ILE A 21 -1.55 4.62 -4.86
N GLN A 22 -1.11 3.69 -5.68
CA GLN A 22 -0.23 3.94 -6.81
C GLN A 22 -1.01 3.75 -8.11
N PRO A 23 -0.73 4.54 -9.16
CA PRO A 23 -1.46 4.45 -10.42
C PRO A 23 -1.12 3.17 -11.20
N THR A 24 0.05 2.56 -10.97
CA THR A 24 0.48 1.32 -11.64
C THR A 24 1.26 0.40 -10.71
N LEU A 25 1.25 -0.90 -11.02
CA LEU A 25 2.05 -1.90 -10.32
C LEU A 25 3.55 -1.60 -10.38
N SER A 26 4.05 -1.15 -11.53
CA SER A 26 5.46 -0.82 -11.72
C SER A 26 5.92 0.31 -10.79
N GLN A 27 5.09 1.34 -10.61
CA GLN A 27 5.39 2.42 -9.65
C GLN A 27 5.36 1.92 -8.21
N CYS A 28 4.41 1.06 -7.85
CA CYS A 28 4.34 0.45 -6.54
C CYS A 28 5.56 -0.43 -6.21
N LEU A 29 6.02 -1.26 -7.16
CA LEU A 29 7.24 -2.06 -7.01
C LEU A 29 8.51 -1.22 -6.93
N LYS A 30 8.59 -0.13 -7.71
CA LYS A 30 9.69 0.84 -7.63
C LYS A 30 9.73 1.52 -6.26
N GLY A 31 8.57 1.99 -5.77
CA GLY A 31 8.43 2.58 -4.43
C GLY A 31 8.85 1.61 -3.33
N LYS A 32 8.38 0.36 -3.39
CA LYS A 32 8.83 -0.71 -2.47
C LYS A 32 10.35 -0.88 -2.46
N ARG A 33 11.00 -0.93 -3.63
CA ARG A 33 12.47 -1.05 -3.70
C ARG A 33 13.20 0.15 -3.10
N ILE A 34 12.67 1.36 -3.26
CA ILE A 34 13.24 2.57 -2.66
C ILE A 34 13.08 2.51 -1.14
N ALA A 35 11.87 2.24 -0.65
CA ALA A 35 11.59 2.16 0.79
C ALA A 35 12.38 1.06 1.50
N MET A 36 12.65 -0.05 0.82
CA MET A 36 13.51 -1.13 1.36
C MET A 36 15.00 -0.78 1.39
N ARG A 37 15.48 0.23 0.64
CA ARG A 37 16.91 0.59 0.66
C ARG A 37 17.35 1.22 1.97
N ASP A 38 16.48 2.04 2.56
CA ASP A 38 16.78 2.76 3.80
C ASP A 38 16.42 1.96 5.06
N LYS A 39 15.82 0.77 4.87
CA LYS A 39 15.39 -0.10 5.96
C LYS A 39 16.59 -0.77 6.61
N LYS A 40 16.74 -0.65 7.95
CA LYS A 40 17.71 -1.43 8.70
C LYS A 40 17.20 -2.86 8.90
N THR A 41 18.11 -3.84 8.93
CA THR A 41 17.75 -5.26 9.11
C THR A 41 17.01 -5.52 10.44
N THR A 42 17.20 -4.66 11.44
CA THR A 42 16.55 -4.72 12.76
C THR A 42 15.11 -4.18 12.76
N ASP A 43 14.69 -3.45 11.72
CA ASP A 43 13.36 -2.86 11.68
C ASP A 43 12.30 -3.93 11.37
N ARG A 44 11.26 -3.96 12.20
CA ARG A 44 10.06 -4.80 11.99
C ARG A 44 9.10 -4.26 10.94
N VAL A 45 9.60 -3.34 10.12
CA VAL A 45 8.88 -2.67 9.05
C VAL A 45 8.92 -3.53 7.79
N ILE A 46 7.76 -3.79 7.20
CA ILE A 46 7.58 -4.57 5.98
C ILE A 46 6.85 -3.69 4.97
N TYR A 47 7.48 -3.49 3.81
CA TYR A 47 6.84 -2.83 2.67
C TYR A 47 6.25 -3.87 1.73
N GLN A 48 4.95 -3.83 1.50
CA GLN A 48 4.26 -4.77 0.62
C GLN A 48 3.50 -4.04 -0.48
N CYS A 49 3.68 -4.46 -1.72
CA CYS A 49 2.83 -4.02 -2.81
C CYS A 49 1.75 -5.06 -3.03
N ILE A 50 0.49 -4.64 -3.08
CA ILE A 50 -0.69 -5.48 -3.25
C ILE A 50 -1.50 -4.98 -4.44
N LYS A 51 -1.96 -5.93 -5.25
CA LYS A 51 -3.01 -5.72 -6.25
C LYS A 51 -4.25 -6.41 -5.71
N SER A 52 -5.25 -5.66 -5.30
CA SER A 52 -6.53 -6.23 -4.85
C SER A 52 -7.68 -5.31 -5.21
N LYS A 53 -8.89 -5.86 -5.12
CA LYS A 53 -10.10 -5.03 -5.08
C LYS A 53 -10.12 -4.35 -3.72
N ALA A 54 -10.35 -3.05 -3.73
CA ALA A 54 -10.43 -2.26 -2.52
C ALA A 54 -11.63 -1.35 -2.58
N GLN A 55 -12.26 -1.15 -1.42
CA GLN A 55 -13.22 -0.09 -1.25
C GLN A 55 -12.45 1.21 -1.01
N ILE A 56 -12.64 2.16 -1.91
CA ILE A 56 -12.01 3.48 -1.88
C ILE A 56 -13.05 4.52 -1.50
N GLU A 57 -12.68 5.41 -0.61
CA GLU A 57 -13.39 6.64 -0.34
C GLU A 57 -12.56 7.83 -0.84
N VAL A 58 -13.22 8.77 -1.52
CA VAL A 58 -12.57 9.99 -2.00
C VAL A 58 -12.97 11.11 -1.05
N TYR A 59 -12.00 11.63 -0.30
CA TYR A 59 -12.22 12.75 0.60
C TYR A 59 -11.28 13.89 0.21
N MET A 60 -11.86 15.04 -0.16
CA MET A 60 -11.12 16.25 -0.58
C MET A 60 -10.08 16.02 -1.71
N GLY A 61 -10.33 15.05 -2.60
CA GLY A 61 -9.45 14.73 -3.73
C GLY A 61 -8.42 13.63 -3.45
N GLU A 62 -8.29 13.18 -2.21
CA GLU A 62 -7.44 12.04 -1.84
C GLU A 62 -8.24 10.74 -1.82
N LYS A 63 -7.71 9.72 -2.51
CA LYS A 63 -8.27 8.37 -2.48
C LYS A 63 -7.72 7.62 -1.26
N LYS A 64 -8.59 7.24 -0.32
CA LYS A 64 -8.25 6.37 0.81
C LYS A 64 -8.84 4.98 0.63
N ILE A 65 -8.05 3.96 0.94
CA ILE A 65 -8.56 2.58 1.08
C ILE A 65 -9.28 2.47 2.42
N THR A 66 -10.56 2.15 2.39
CA THR A 66 -11.40 1.89 3.57
C THR A 66 -11.42 0.41 3.92
N ALA A 67 -11.42 -0.47 2.90
CA ALA A 67 -11.38 -1.91 3.09
C ALA A 67 -10.64 -2.59 1.94
N LEU A 68 -9.82 -3.60 2.27
CA LEU A 68 -9.21 -4.50 1.31
C LEU A 68 -10.10 -5.74 1.16
N ILE A 69 -10.54 -6.03 -0.06
CA ILE A 69 -11.29 -7.24 -0.37
C ILE A 69 -10.27 -8.26 -0.88
N LEU A 70 -9.94 -9.23 -0.02
CA LEU A 70 -9.10 -10.39 -0.35
C LEU A 70 -10.03 -11.50 -0.83
N GLU A 71 -10.07 -11.71 -2.15
CA GLU A 71 -10.65 -12.92 -2.79
C GLU A 71 -9.57 -13.99 -2.94
#